data_AF-A0A2A5AG76-F1
#
_entry.id   AF-A0A2A5AG76-F1
#
_cell.length_a   1.000
_cell.length_b   1.000
_cell.length_c   1.000
_cell.angle_alpha   90.00
_cell.angle_beta   90.00
_cell.angle_gamma   90.00
#
_symmetry.space_group_name_H-M   'P 1'
#
loop_
_entity.id
_entity.type
_entity.pdbx_description
1 polymer ?
#
loop_
_entity_poly.entity_id
_entity_poly.type
_entity_poly.pdbx_seq_one_letter_code
_entity_poly.pdbx_strand_id
1 'polypeptide(L)'
;MKKLLLNTFAISLFVTINQAAPNNQALYERLLKLEQKLADQEKLQNQIEDLKNEILDLKEIQEEQIDENPVKSFTGGLTFGGYVDMEFHNRKGSNSKFDQHRFIFDISADLGEKVKFVSELEFEHAASTGDIGMEQAYIDYSFNEKAGFRVGQILIPMGRLNYLHDAPLLQLTERPKLLKEIVPSTWYDSGAGFFGEFGSEENPISYEVYLMNGMSDSKFNLDSGTGFRSLRRKGKSKTENNNSKALTGRLGFTLSENTQLGLSYYSANVGAYNAAKVLSGDRDMTMYGIDIERPINNKLDFQGEYIWGDVDLNIATGFNSYDFSGWYAQLNYILDKNEKYRAILRLGAEDTAKGLDNKGDIEETVFGINYRPNSNTVYKAEYHWEDSNVNTAAKANNDGFVFSVATYF
;
A
#
# COMPACT_ATOMS: atom_id res chain seq x y z
N MET A 1 -40.36 -0.31 45.42
CA MET A 1 -40.65 0.82 46.34
C MET A 1 -41.23 2.07 45.65
N LYS A 2 -40.84 2.44 44.41
CA LYS A 2 -41.44 3.59 43.68
C LYS A 2 -42.91 3.41 43.25
N LYS A 3 -43.37 2.19 42.92
CA LYS A 3 -44.78 1.91 42.54
C LYS A 3 -45.80 2.05 43.70
N LEU A 4 -45.35 1.91 44.96
CA LEU A 4 -46.23 2.00 46.14
C LEU A 4 -46.46 3.46 46.59
N LEU A 5 -45.57 4.39 46.23
CA LEU A 5 -45.69 5.81 46.58
C LEU A 5 -46.58 6.60 45.62
N LEU A 6 -46.76 6.15 44.37
CA LEU A 6 -47.62 6.80 43.39
C LEU A 6 -49.12 6.53 43.65
N ASN A 7 -49.49 5.30 44.04
CA ASN A 7 -50.89 4.95 44.30
C ASN A 7 -51.46 5.65 45.55
N THR A 8 -50.63 5.94 46.55
CA THR A 8 -51.06 6.65 47.77
C THR A 8 -51.27 8.14 47.53
N PHE A 9 -50.63 8.72 46.51
CA PHE A 9 -50.80 10.14 46.12
C PHE A 9 -52.04 10.35 45.24
N ALA A 10 -52.45 9.36 44.45
CA ALA A 10 -53.66 9.43 43.63
C ALA A 10 -54.95 9.36 44.47
N ILE A 11 -54.94 8.58 45.56
CA ILE A 11 -56.10 8.41 46.44
C ILE A 11 -56.29 9.63 47.38
N SER A 12 -55.21 10.31 47.80
CA SER A 12 -55.31 11.51 48.63
C SER A 12 -55.81 12.74 47.87
N LEU A 13 -55.58 12.79 46.55
CA LEU A 13 -56.10 13.85 45.67
C LEU A 13 -57.61 13.71 45.39
N PHE A 14 -58.14 12.48 45.43
CA PHE A 14 -59.59 12.22 45.26
C PHE A 14 -60.44 12.72 46.43
N VAL A 15 -59.87 12.83 47.64
CA VAL A 15 -60.61 13.24 48.84
C VAL A 15 -60.63 14.76 49.04
N THR A 16 -59.71 15.51 48.43
CA THR A 16 -59.65 16.99 48.59
C THR A 16 -60.43 17.79 47.55
N ILE A 17 -60.93 17.17 46.47
CA ILE A 17 -61.62 17.88 45.37
C ILE A 17 -63.14 18.03 45.59
N ASN A 18 -63.72 17.38 46.61
CA ASN A 18 -65.17 17.42 46.86
C ASN A 18 -65.67 18.64 47.67
N GLN A 19 -64.80 19.58 48.06
CA GLN A 19 -65.21 20.79 48.80
C GLN A 19 -64.50 22.06 48.31
N ALA A 20 -64.63 22.42 47.03
CA ALA A 20 -64.63 23.82 46.56
C ALA A 20 -64.82 23.92 45.03
N ALA A 21 -65.90 24.60 44.63
CA ALA A 21 -66.14 25.31 43.36
C ALA A 21 -66.38 24.52 42.03
N PRO A 22 -67.24 25.05 41.12
CA PRO A 22 -67.67 24.39 39.89
C PRO A 22 -66.79 24.79 38.70
N ASN A 23 -65.75 24.01 38.38
CA ASN A 23 -65.24 23.84 37.00
C ASN A 23 -64.24 22.66 36.84
N ASN A 24 -64.53 21.53 37.49
CA ASN A 24 -63.62 20.37 37.55
C ASN A 24 -63.49 19.55 36.24
N GLN A 25 -64.29 19.84 35.22
CA GLN A 25 -64.33 19.05 33.99
C GLN A 25 -62.99 19.06 33.23
N ALA A 26 -62.33 20.22 33.17
CA ALA A 26 -61.00 20.35 32.54
C ALA A 26 -59.88 19.61 33.31
N LEU A 27 -60.03 19.47 34.64
CA LEU A 27 -59.09 18.75 35.51
C LEU A 27 -59.24 17.24 35.33
N TYR A 28 -60.48 16.75 35.26
CA TYR A 28 -60.79 15.35 34.93
C TYR A 28 -60.29 14.96 33.54
N GLU A 29 -60.51 15.80 32.52
CA GLU A 29 -59.98 15.53 31.16
C GLU A 29 -58.45 15.46 31.12
N ARG A 30 -57.77 16.29 31.93
CA ARG A 30 -56.30 16.29 32.01
C ARG A 30 -55.77 15.05 32.74
N LEU A 31 -56.46 14.59 33.79
CA LEU A 31 -56.17 13.33 34.46
C LEU A 31 -56.34 12.14 33.53
N LEU A 32 -57.44 12.07 32.77
CA LEU A 32 -57.69 11.00 31.81
C LEU A 32 -56.61 10.95 30.72
N LYS A 33 -56.18 12.12 30.21
CA LYS A 33 -55.06 12.23 29.26
C LYS A 33 -53.72 11.80 29.86
N LEU A 34 -53.49 12.00 31.15
CA LEU A 34 -52.28 11.56 31.84
C LEU A 34 -52.26 10.04 32.06
N GLU A 35 -53.40 9.46 32.43
CA GLU A 35 -53.55 8.00 32.54
C GLU A 35 -53.35 7.31 31.18
N GLN A 36 -53.93 7.87 30.11
CA GLN A 36 -53.70 7.38 28.75
C GLN A 36 -52.21 7.41 28.37
N LYS A 37 -51.52 8.53 28.65
CA LYS A 37 -50.08 8.66 28.37
C LYS A 37 -49.23 7.68 29.18
N LEU A 38 -49.60 7.39 30.44
CA LEU A 38 -48.91 6.41 31.26
C LEU A 38 -49.10 4.99 30.71
N ALA A 39 -50.30 4.64 30.25
CA ALA A 39 -50.57 3.38 29.59
C ALA A 39 -49.81 3.23 28.27
N ASP A 40 -49.74 4.30 27.47
CA ASP A 40 -48.94 4.34 26.23
C ASP A 40 -47.45 4.19 26.53
N GLN A 41 -46.96 4.78 27.63
CA GLN A 41 -45.58 4.67 28.06
C GLN A 41 -45.22 3.24 28.52
N GLU A 42 -46.11 2.57 29.25
CA GLU A 42 -45.92 1.18 29.66
C GLU A 42 -45.92 0.24 28.44
N LYS A 43 -46.81 0.49 27.46
CA LYS A 43 -46.82 -0.24 26.19
C LYS A 43 -45.51 -0.07 25.41
N LEU A 44 -44.97 1.15 25.35
CA LEU A 44 -43.70 1.44 24.69
C LEU A 44 -42.52 0.76 25.39
N GLN A 45 -42.52 0.71 26.73
CA GLN A 45 -41.49 0.00 27.49
C GLN A 45 -41.51 -1.50 27.21
N ASN A 46 -42.68 -2.11 27.11
CA ASN A 46 -42.80 -3.53 26.77
C ASN A 46 -42.30 -3.81 25.34
N GLN A 47 -42.65 -2.95 24.37
CA GLN A 47 -42.13 -3.07 22.99
C GLN A 47 -40.60 -2.97 22.91
N ILE A 48 -39.98 -2.10 23.72
CA ILE A 48 -38.53 -1.97 23.79
C ILE A 48 -37.89 -3.23 24.36
N GLU A 49 -38.52 -3.85 25.36
CA GLU A 49 -38.00 -5.08 25.96
C GLU A 49 -38.13 -6.27 25.01
N ASP A 50 -39.26 -6.39 24.30
CA ASP A 50 -39.46 -7.41 23.27
C ASP A 50 -38.42 -7.28 22.15
N LEU A 51 -38.19 -6.06 21.66
CA LEU A 51 -37.17 -5.78 20.64
C LEU A 51 -35.74 -6.11 21.11
N LYS A 52 -35.42 -5.88 22.40
CA LYS A 52 -34.12 -6.25 22.94
C LYS A 52 -33.91 -7.75 22.96
N ASN A 53 -34.95 -8.51 23.31
CA ASN A 53 -34.89 -9.97 23.33
C ASN A 53 -34.73 -10.51 21.90
N GLU A 54 -35.48 -9.97 20.93
CA GLU A 54 -35.34 -10.34 19.52
C GLU A 54 -33.93 -10.04 18.97
N ILE A 55 -33.31 -8.92 19.38
CA ILE A 55 -31.92 -8.60 19.05
C ILE A 55 -30.94 -9.59 19.71
N LEU A 56 -31.24 -10.06 20.92
CA LEU A 56 -30.39 -11.02 21.62
C LEU A 56 -30.40 -12.38 20.92
N ASP A 57 -31.60 -12.86 20.55
CA ASP A 57 -31.79 -14.12 19.82
C ASP A 57 -31.11 -14.07 18.44
N LEU A 58 -31.22 -12.94 17.73
CA LEU A 58 -30.53 -12.73 16.45
C LEU A 58 -29.01 -12.76 16.60
N LYS A 59 -28.47 -12.23 17.70
CA LYS A 59 -27.04 -12.28 18.00
C LYS A 59 -26.56 -13.69 18.32
N GLU A 60 -27.30 -14.45 19.13
CA GLU A 60 -26.97 -15.85 19.44
C GLU A 60 -27.00 -16.72 18.18
N ILE A 61 -28.01 -16.56 17.32
CA ILE A 61 -28.06 -17.25 16.02
C ILE A 61 -26.86 -16.88 15.14
N GLN A 62 -26.47 -15.61 15.12
CA GLN A 62 -25.32 -15.15 14.35
C GLN A 62 -24.00 -15.70 14.90
N GLU A 63 -23.84 -15.80 16.23
CA GLU A 63 -22.68 -16.41 16.88
C GLU A 63 -22.60 -17.93 16.62
N GLU A 64 -23.71 -18.68 16.70
CA GLU A 64 -23.75 -20.11 16.34
C GLU A 64 -23.44 -20.35 14.85
N GLN A 65 -23.85 -19.45 13.95
CA GLN A 65 -23.55 -19.57 12.51
C GLN A 65 -22.07 -19.36 12.17
N ILE A 66 -21.32 -18.60 12.98
CA ILE A 66 -19.90 -18.30 12.75
C ILE A 66 -19.03 -19.56 12.92
N ASP A 67 -19.37 -20.44 13.87
CA ASP A 67 -18.55 -21.61 14.21
C ASP A 67 -18.78 -22.83 13.30
N GLU A 68 -19.94 -22.95 12.64
CA GLU A 68 -20.31 -24.22 11.99
C GLU A 68 -20.20 -24.26 10.46
N ASN A 69 -20.17 -23.13 9.73
CA ASN A 69 -20.00 -23.16 8.27
C ASN A 69 -19.37 -21.88 7.69
N PRO A 70 -18.11 -21.91 7.17
CA PRO A 70 -17.65 -20.84 6.30
C PRO A 70 -18.58 -20.77 5.08
N VAL A 71 -19.32 -19.67 4.96
CA VAL A 71 -20.29 -19.47 3.89
C VAL A 71 -19.54 -19.40 2.56
N LYS A 72 -19.77 -20.36 1.65
CA LYS A 72 -19.19 -20.34 0.28
C LYS A 72 -19.65 -19.15 -0.57
N SER A 73 -20.71 -18.47 -0.16
CA SER A 73 -21.20 -17.22 -0.75
C SER A 73 -20.85 -16.04 0.15
N PHE A 74 -19.83 -15.29 -0.25
CA PHE A 74 -19.48 -14.02 0.39
C PHE A 74 -20.41 -12.91 -0.12
N THR A 75 -20.98 -12.11 0.80
CA THR A 75 -21.89 -10.99 0.48
C THR A 75 -21.28 -9.61 0.75
N GLY A 76 -20.01 -9.54 1.17
CA GLY A 76 -19.33 -8.25 1.38
C GLY A 76 -18.90 -7.61 0.06
N GLY A 77 -18.32 -6.41 0.16
CA GLY A 77 -17.85 -5.67 -1.01
C GLY A 77 -16.80 -6.47 -1.76
N LEU A 78 -17.05 -6.77 -3.03
CA LEU A 78 -16.07 -7.33 -3.96
C LEU A 78 -15.75 -6.25 -5.00
N THR A 79 -14.49 -5.87 -5.10
CA THR A 79 -14.00 -4.95 -6.12
C THR A 79 -13.02 -5.68 -7.03
N PHE A 80 -13.22 -5.53 -8.33
CA PHE A 80 -12.26 -5.96 -9.34
C PHE A 80 -11.80 -4.73 -10.13
N GLY A 81 -10.58 -4.79 -10.64
CA GLY A 81 -10.01 -3.74 -11.46
C GLY A 81 -8.67 -4.19 -12.03
N GLY A 82 -7.89 -3.23 -12.47
CA GLY A 82 -6.53 -3.47 -12.92
C GLY A 82 -6.13 -2.48 -14.00
N TYR A 83 -5.00 -2.72 -14.63
CA TYR A 83 -4.53 -1.90 -15.73
C TYR A 83 -3.83 -2.72 -16.80
N VAL A 84 -3.72 -2.13 -17.97
CA VAL A 84 -2.90 -2.64 -19.05
C VAL A 84 -1.98 -1.55 -19.55
N ASP A 85 -0.76 -1.92 -19.92
CA ASP A 85 0.14 -1.05 -20.63
C ASP A 85 0.85 -1.73 -21.81
N MET A 86 1.14 -0.90 -22.81
CA MET A 86 1.85 -1.26 -24.02
C MET A 86 2.97 -0.25 -24.23
N GLU A 87 4.14 -0.76 -24.59
CA GLU A 87 5.35 0.04 -24.73
C GLU A 87 6.02 -0.21 -26.07
N PHE A 88 6.59 0.85 -26.62
CA PHE A 88 7.51 0.82 -27.75
C PHE A 88 8.87 1.32 -27.28
N HIS A 89 9.90 0.51 -27.50
CA HIS A 89 11.27 0.83 -27.16
C HIS A 89 12.11 0.95 -28.41
N ASN A 90 12.88 2.04 -28.51
CA ASN A 90 13.91 2.21 -29.53
C ASN A 90 15.18 2.74 -28.88
N ARG A 91 16.05 1.82 -28.43
CA ARG A 91 17.29 2.11 -27.72
C ARG A 91 18.50 1.87 -28.62
N LYS A 92 19.53 2.71 -28.46
CA LYS A 92 20.80 2.58 -29.17
C LYS A 92 21.41 1.20 -28.91
N GLY A 93 21.96 0.58 -29.96
CA GLY A 93 22.59 -0.75 -29.84
C GLY A 93 21.61 -1.92 -29.68
N SER A 94 20.30 -1.70 -29.80
CA SER A 94 19.27 -2.74 -29.69
C SER A 94 18.26 -2.68 -30.85
N ASN A 95 17.48 -3.74 -31.04
CA ASN A 95 16.35 -3.72 -31.96
C ASN A 95 15.17 -3.01 -31.32
N SER A 96 14.48 -2.16 -32.10
CA SER A 96 13.21 -1.59 -31.65
C SER A 96 12.15 -2.66 -31.48
N LYS A 97 11.31 -2.56 -30.44
CA LYS A 97 10.28 -3.55 -30.14
C LYS A 97 9.01 -2.91 -29.61
N PHE A 98 7.87 -3.51 -29.96
CA PHE A 98 6.62 -3.34 -29.22
C PHE A 98 6.50 -4.45 -28.20
N ASP A 99 6.01 -4.12 -27.02
CA ASP A 99 5.81 -5.03 -25.92
C ASP A 99 4.51 -4.71 -25.21
N GLN A 100 3.65 -5.71 -25.01
CA GLN A 100 2.58 -5.59 -24.04
C GLN A 100 3.23 -5.89 -22.69
N HIS A 101 3.58 -4.84 -21.95
CA HIS A 101 4.45 -4.97 -20.79
C HIS A 101 3.71 -5.59 -19.62
N ARG A 102 2.58 -5.02 -19.17
CA ARG A 102 1.77 -5.57 -18.08
C ARG A 102 0.30 -5.61 -18.39
N PHE A 103 -0.32 -6.70 -18.01
CA PHE A 103 -1.75 -6.80 -17.77
C PHE A 103 -1.91 -7.20 -16.31
N ILE A 104 -2.40 -6.27 -15.52
CA ILE A 104 -2.61 -6.40 -14.08
C ILE A 104 -4.08 -6.62 -13.83
N PHE A 105 -4.39 -7.57 -12.94
CA PHE A 105 -5.76 -7.84 -12.50
C PHE A 105 -5.84 -7.88 -10.98
N ASP A 106 -6.67 -6.98 -10.45
CA ASP A 106 -6.82 -6.75 -9.02
C ASP A 106 -8.15 -7.30 -8.54
N ILE A 107 -8.10 -7.94 -7.37
CA ILE A 107 -9.29 -8.36 -6.64
C ILE A 107 -9.11 -7.94 -5.19
N SER A 108 -10.11 -7.25 -4.64
CA SER A 108 -10.21 -7.01 -3.21
C SER A 108 -11.60 -7.35 -2.68
N ALA A 109 -11.64 -7.87 -1.46
CA ALA A 109 -12.87 -8.30 -0.81
C ALA A 109 -12.91 -7.88 0.67
N ASP A 110 -14.00 -7.27 1.09
CA ASP A 110 -14.25 -6.89 2.48
C ASP A 110 -14.90 -8.05 3.26
N LEU A 111 -14.07 -8.97 3.75
CA LEU A 111 -14.43 -10.22 4.45
C LEU A 111 -15.03 -9.99 5.87
N GLY A 112 -15.84 -8.95 6.04
CA GLY A 112 -16.41 -8.49 7.31
C GLY A 112 -15.98 -7.06 7.64
N GLU A 113 -16.34 -6.56 8.83
CA GLU A 113 -16.02 -5.19 9.24
C GLU A 113 -14.52 -4.93 9.46
N LYS A 114 -13.75 -5.99 9.75
CA LYS A 114 -12.35 -5.89 10.16
C LYS A 114 -11.38 -6.63 9.26
N VAL A 115 -11.88 -7.44 8.33
CA VAL A 115 -11.05 -8.32 7.51
C VAL A 115 -11.14 -7.89 6.06
N LYS A 116 -9.99 -7.62 5.44
CA LYS A 116 -9.90 -7.30 4.02
C LYS A 116 -8.91 -8.22 3.33
N PHE A 117 -9.28 -8.71 2.16
CA PHE A 117 -8.39 -9.42 1.26
C PHE A 117 -8.03 -8.52 0.08
N VAL A 118 -6.77 -8.53 -0.33
CA VAL A 118 -6.26 -7.81 -1.50
C VAL A 118 -5.33 -8.73 -2.28
N SER A 119 -5.48 -8.75 -3.60
CA SER A 119 -4.58 -9.45 -4.51
C SER A 119 -4.40 -8.71 -5.82
N GLU A 120 -3.21 -8.87 -6.39
CA GLU A 120 -2.79 -8.33 -7.67
C GLU A 120 -2.07 -9.43 -8.47
N LEU A 121 -2.65 -9.79 -9.62
CA LEU A 121 -2.11 -10.79 -10.54
C LEU A 121 -1.42 -10.08 -11.71
N GLU A 122 -0.13 -10.34 -11.91
CA GLU A 122 0.68 -9.79 -12.99
C GLU A 122 0.79 -10.78 -14.16
N PHE A 123 0.49 -10.30 -15.37
CA PHE A 123 0.92 -10.93 -16.62
C PHE A 123 1.90 -9.98 -17.30
N GLU A 124 3.18 -10.34 -17.30
CA GLU A 124 4.22 -9.54 -17.92
C GLU A 124 4.63 -10.11 -19.29
N HIS A 125 4.88 -9.19 -20.23
CA HIS A 125 5.50 -9.50 -21.52
C HIS A 125 4.73 -10.55 -22.35
N ALA A 126 3.41 -10.44 -22.49
CA ALA A 126 2.57 -11.52 -23.06
C ALA A 126 2.95 -11.94 -24.49
N ALA A 127 3.57 -11.04 -25.27
CA ALA A 127 4.05 -11.35 -26.63
C ALA A 127 5.45 -11.98 -26.68
N SER A 128 6.17 -12.06 -25.55
CA SER A 128 7.52 -12.64 -25.50
C SER A 128 7.62 -13.81 -24.52
N THR A 129 7.77 -13.57 -23.22
CA THR A 129 7.91 -14.65 -22.22
C THR A 129 6.57 -15.14 -21.70
N GLY A 130 5.57 -14.25 -21.59
CA GLY A 130 4.28 -14.58 -21.00
C GLY A 130 4.40 -14.97 -19.53
N ASP A 131 5.16 -14.20 -18.76
CA ASP A 131 5.39 -14.47 -17.34
C ASP A 131 4.14 -14.15 -16.53
N ILE A 132 3.70 -15.10 -15.71
CA ILE A 132 2.58 -14.92 -14.79
C ILE A 132 3.12 -14.94 -13.36
N GLY A 133 2.80 -13.90 -12.61
CA GLY A 133 3.17 -13.76 -11.21
C GLY A 133 1.99 -13.30 -10.37
N MET A 134 1.96 -13.72 -9.11
CA MET A 134 1.21 -12.99 -8.10
C MET A 134 2.14 -11.91 -7.60
N GLU A 135 1.72 -10.64 -7.61
CA GLU A 135 2.54 -9.54 -7.09
C GLU A 135 2.19 -9.28 -5.62
N GLN A 136 0.89 -9.18 -5.33
CA GLN A 136 0.34 -9.05 -3.99
C GLN A 136 -0.75 -10.09 -3.75
N ALA A 137 -0.82 -10.61 -2.53
CA ALA A 137 -1.93 -11.43 -2.05
C ALA A 137 -1.87 -11.49 -0.53
N TYR A 138 -2.62 -10.63 0.15
CA TYR A 138 -2.56 -10.49 1.60
C TYR A 138 -3.94 -10.31 2.23
N ILE A 139 -3.98 -10.56 3.53
CA ILE A 139 -5.13 -10.36 4.40
C ILE A 139 -4.75 -9.31 5.45
N ASP A 140 -5.63 -8.32 5.60
CA ASP A 140 -5.59 -7.34 6.66
C ASP A 140 -6.64 -7.67 7.71
N TYR A 141 -6.25 -7.59 8.98
CA TYR A 141 -7.14 -7.59 10.13
C TYR A 141 -6.98 -6.25 10.88
N SER A 142 -7.99 -5.39 10.81
CA SER A 142 -7.99 -4.09 11.48
C SER A 142 -8.48 -4.22 12.93
N PHE A 143 -7.60 -3.95 13.91
CA PHE A 143 -8.01 -3.89 15.32
C PHE A 143 -8.86 -2.65 15.58
N ASN A 144 -8.42 -1.52 15.02
CA ASN A 144 -9.05 -0.20 15.00
C ASN A 144 -8.37 0.66 13.92
N GLU A 145 -8.74 1.93 13.81
CA GLU A 145 -8.18 2.87 12.82
C GLU A 145 -6.65 3.07 12.95
N LYS A 146 -6.08 2.84 14.13
CA LYS A 146 -4.65 3.09 14.41
C LYS A 146 -3.76 1.87 14.31
N ALA A 147 -4.35 0.69 14.22
CA ALA A 147 -3.59 -0.56 14.21
C ALA A 147 -4.35 -1.68 13.50
N GLY A 148 -3.66 -2.32 12.58
CA GLY A 148 -4.05 -3.56 11.94
C GLY A 148 -2.86 -4.51 11.83
N PHE A 149 -3.16 -5.76 11.51
CA PHE A 149 -2.18 -6.79 11.22
C PHE A 149 -2.36 -7.27 9.78
N ARG A 150 -1.27 -7.31 9.01
CA ARG A 150 -1.23 -7.74 7.62
C ARG A 150 -0.40 -9.01 7.50
N VAL A 151 -0.86 -9.99 6.72
CA VAL A 151 -0.11 -11.22 6.41
C VAL A 151 -0.36 -11.67 4.98
N GLY A 152 0.69 -12.11 4.29
CA GLY A 152 0.60 -12.66 2.94
C GLY A 152 1.80 -12.25 2.10
N GLN A 153 1.60 -12.12 0.79
CA GLN A 153 2.57 -11.53 -0.11
C GLN A 153 2.32 -10.03 -0.23
N ILE A 154 3.30 -9.24 0.21
CA ILE A 154 3.16 -7.82 0.48
C ILE A 154 4.30 -7.09 -0.24
N LEU A 155 4.03 -5.88 -0.73
CA LEU A 155 5.07 -4.99 -1.22
C LEU A 155 5.99 -4.59 -0.07
N ILE A 156 7.28 -4.53 -0.35
CA ILE A 156 8.23 -4.05 0.64
C ILE A 156 8.00 -2.53 0.83
N PRO A 157 7.88 -2.02 2.07
CA PRO A 157 7.71 -0.61 2.39
C PRO A 157 8.94 0.28 2.09
N MET A 158 9.59 0.08 0.94
CA MET A 158 10.81 0.78 0.56
C MET A 158 10.57 1.76 -0.56
N GLY A 159 10.56 3.05 -0.22
CA GLY A 159 10.29 4.12 -1.18
C GLY A 159 8.82 4.25 -1.56
N ARG A 160 8.45 5.42 -2.06
CA ARG A 160 7.07 5.70 -2.50
C ARG A 160 6.69 4.92 -3.75
N LEU A 161 7.61 4.90 -4.72
CA LEU A 161 7.35 4.34 -6.04
C LEU A 161 7.36 2.81 -6.06
N ASN A 162 7.72 2.12 -4.96
CA ASN A 162 7.45 0.68 -4.86
C ASN A 162 5.97 0.38 -4.62
N TYR A 163 5.24 1.28 -3.94
CA TYR A 163 3.78 1.21 -3.79
C TYR A 163 3.04 1.74 -5.01
N LEU A 164 3.44 2.93 -5.46
CA LEU A 164 2.74 3.63 -6.55
C LEU A 164 3.47 3.38 -7.87
N HIS A 165 3.51 2.10 -8.25
CA HIS A 165 4.32 1.63 -9.36
C HIS A 165 3.50 1.37 -10.64
N ASP A 166 2.17 1.55 -10.59
CA ASP A 166 1.23 1.34 -11.67
C ASP A 166 1.52 2.23 -12.87
N ALA A 167 1.53 1.62 -14.05
CA ALA A 167 1.85 2.34 -15.29
C ALA A 167 0.95 3.56 -15.56
N PRO A 168 -0.39 3.54 -15.30
CA PRO A 168 -1.21 4.72 -15.55
C PRO A 168 -0.94 5.90 -14.59
N LEU A 169 -0.47 5.64 -13.36
CA LEU A 169 -0.14 6.68 -12.37
C LEU A 169 1.19 7.37 -12.67
N LEU A 170 2.19 6.61 -13.11
CA LEU A 170 3.52 7.14 -13.41
C LEU A 170 3.46 8.22 -14.51
N GLN A 171 4.25 9.27 -14.37
CA GLN A 171 4.33 10.34 -15.39
C GLN A 171 5.26 9.99 -16.55
N LEU A 172 6.26 9.14 -16.29
CA LEU A 172 7.14 8.50 -17.26
C LEU A 172 6.81 7.00 -17.35
N THR A 173 7.24 6.34 -18.41
CA THR A 173 7.04 4.90 -18.66
C THR A 173 7.96 4.10 -17.76
N GLU A 174 9.26 4.39 -17.85
CA GLU A 174 10.24 3.65 -17.07
C GLU A 174 10.46 4.28 -15.70
N ARG A 175 10.55 3.43 -14.68
CA ARG A 175 10.94 3.82 -13.32
C ARG A 175 12.37 4.39 -13.29
N PRO A 176 12.69 5.29 -12.33
CA PRO A 176 14.04 5.76 -12.09
C PRO A 176 15.02 4.59 -11.91
N LYS A 177 16.28 4.79 -12.27
CA LYS A 177 17.29 3.71 -12.24
C LYS A 177 17.62 3.24 -10.83
N LEU A 178 17.59 4.15 -9.85
CA LEU A 178 17.53 3.83 -8.42
C LEU A 178 16.55 2.68 -8.09
N LEU A 179 15.36 2.70 -8.68
CA LEU A 179 14.30 1.72 -8.42
C LEU A 179 14.35 0.48 -9.33
N LYS A 180 15.36 0.39 -10.19
CA LYS A 180 15.67 -0.81 -10.95
C LYS A 180 16.84 -1.55 -10.32
N GLU A 181 17.83 -0.79 -9.83
CA GLU A 181 19.11 -1.32 -9.38
C GLU A 181 19.21 -1.45 -7.85
N ILE A 182 18.80 -0.45 -7.05
CA ILE A 182 18.93 -0.48 -5.58
C ILE A 182 17.63 -0.94 -4.89
N VAL A 183 16.48 -0.34 -5.21
CA VAL A 183 15.17 -0.79 -4.72
C VAL A 183 14.45 -1.46 -5.88
N PRO A 184 14.69 -2.75 -6.17
CA PRO A 184 14.38 -3.37 -7.46
C PRO A 184 12.87 -3.59 -7.70
N SER A 185 12.16 -2.50 -7.93
CA SER A 185 10.72 -2.47 -8.10
C SER A 185 10.26 -3.21 -9.37
N THR A 186 9.09 -3.86 -9.36
CA THR A 186 8.22 -4.01 -8.20
C THR A 186 8.77 -5.03 -7.19
N TRP A 187 8.94 -4.65 -5.92
CA TRP A 187 9.58 -5.47 -4.91
C TRP A 187 8.58 -5.89 -3.84
N TYR A 188 8.33 -7.20 -3.77
CA TYR A 188 7.43 -7.84 -2.83
C TYR A 188 8.05 -9.12 -2.27
N ASP A 189 7.54 -9.55 -1.13
CA ASP A 189 7.85 -10.84 -0.54
C ASP A 189 6.72 -11.34 0.37
N SER A 190 6.79 -12.60 0.80
CA SER A 190 5.89 -13.12 1.83
C SER A 190 6.34 -12.68 3.22
N GLY A 191 5.40 -12.21 4.02
CA GLY A 191 5.66 -11.75 5.37
C GLY A 191 4.40 -11.42 6.16
N ALA A 192 4.60 -10.86 7.34
CA ALA A 192 3.53 -10.36 8.18
C ALA A 192 4.01 -9.24 9.11
N GLY A 193 3.07 -8.46 9.62
CA GLY A 193 3.36 -7.48 10.66
C GLY A 193 2.24 -6.46 10.80
N PHE A 194 2.58 -5.27 11.28
CA PHE A 194 1.61 -4.27 11.72
C PHE A 194 1.62 -3.06 10.83
N PHE A 195 0.45 -2.46 10.68
CA PHE A 195 0.28 -1.19 9.99
C PHE A 195 -0.76 -0.34 10.72
N GLY A 196 -0.79 0.95 10.42
CA GLY A 196 -1.84 1.83 10.90
C GLY A 196 -1.50 3.29 10.73
N GLU A 197 -2.34 4.14 11.30
CA GLU A 197 -2.21 5.59 11.21
C GLU A 197 -2.43 6.24 12.59
N PHE A 198 -1.65 7.26 12.90
CA PHE A 198 -1.84 8.08 14.10
C PHE A 198 -1.55 9.55 13.79
N GLY A 199 -1.93 10.45 14.69
CA GLY A 199 -1.80 11.90 14.48
C GLY A 199 -3.16 12.57 14.34
N SER A 200 -3.16 13.80 13.83
CA SER A 200 -4.39 14.55 13.50
C SER A 200 -4.91 14.17 12.13
N GLU A 201 -6.22 14.27 11.90
CA GLU A 201 -6.85 14.04 10.59
C GLU A 201 -6.23 14.87 9.45
N GLU A 202 -5.76 16.09 9.73
CA GLU A 202 -5.14 16.96 8.73
C GLU A 202 -3.69 16.58 8.38
N ASN A 203 -2.99 15.94 9.31
CA ASN A 203 -1.55 15.63 9.21
C ASN A 203 -1.29 14.23 9.79
N PRO A 204 -1.86 13.17 9.18
CA PRO A 204 -1.64 11.83 9.66
C PRO A 204 -0.20 11.37 9.46
N ILE A 205 0.19 10.45 10.33
CA ILE A 205 1.43 9.69 10.28
C ILE A 205 1.05 8.22 10.12
N SER A 206 1.29 7.67 8.94
CA SER A 206 1.13 6.24 8.67
C SER A 206 2.40 5.49 9.07
N TYR A 207 2.24 4.25 9.51
CA TYR A 207 3.35 3.34 9.75
C TYR A 207 3.07 1.95 9.20
N GLU A 208 4.13 1.30 8.75
CA GLU A 208 4.15 -0.12 8.40
C GLU A 208 5.44 -0.74 8.94
N VAL A 209 5.34 -1.93 9.56
CA VAL A 209 6.50 -2.70 10.02
C VAL A 209 6.23 -4.18 9.80
N TYR A 210 7.09 -4.83 9.03
CA TYR A 210 6.93 -6.23 8.62
C TYR A 210 8.18 -7.06 8.87
N LEU A 211 7.94 -8.33 9.21
CA LEU A 211 8.92 -9.41 9.12
C LEU A 211 8.63 -10.22 7.87
N MET A 212 9.64 -10.40 7.03
CA MET A 212 9.49 -10.99 5.69
C MET A 212 10.61 -11.98 5.39
N ASN A 213 10.48 -12.81 4.36
CA ASN A 213 11.53 -13.77 4.00
C ASN A 213 12.86 -13.07 3.63
N GLY A 214 12.81 -11.99 2.86
CA GLY A 214 13.96 -11.17 2.52
C GLY A 214 14.72 -11.62 1.27
N MET A 215 15.57 -10.74 0.76
CA MET A 215 16.48 -11.00 -0.37
C MET A 215 17.46 -12.15 -0.11
N SER A 216 17.97 -12.80 -1.17
CA SER A 216 19.01 -13.83 -1.06
C SER A 216 19.93 -13.87 -2.29
N ASP A 217 21.24 -13.99 -2.06
CA ASP A 217 22.29 -14.13 -3.08
C ASP A 217 22.51 -15.57 -3.57
N SER A 218 21.56 -16.48 -3.32
CA SER A 218 21.62 -17.92 -3.61
C SER A 218 22.03 -18.37 -5.01
N LYS A 219 22.08 -17.43 -5.97
CA LYS A 219 22.50 -17.64 -7.35
C LYS A 219 23.86 -17.00 -7.67
N PHE A 220 24.63 -16.61 -6.66
CA PHE A 220 25.91 -15.93 -6.78
C PHE A 220 25.86 -14.59 -7.50
N ASN A 221 24.90 -13.75 -7.12
CA ASN A 221 24.67 -12.46 -7.76
C ASN A 221 24.81 -11.26 -6.82
N LEU A 222 25.61 -11.38 -5.75
CA LEU A 222 26.12 -10.19 -5.05
C LEU A 222 27.26 -9.58 -5.89
N ASP A 223 27.06 -9.51 -7.21
CA ASP A 223 27.94 -8.78 -8.11
C ASP A 223 27.59 -7.32 -7.92
N SER A 224 28.51 -6.64 -7.23
CA SER A 224 28.44 -5.24 -6.84
C SER A 224 28.13 -4.31 -8.02
N GLY A 225 28.39 -4.73 -9.27
CA GLY A 225 28.08 -3.95 -10.48
C GLY A 225 26.72 -4.20 -11.15
N THR A 226 25.85 -5.08 -10.62
CA THR A 226 24.58 -5.46 -11.27
C THR A 226 23.30 -5.06 -10.52
N GLY A 227 23.45 -4.38 -9.38
CA GLY A 227 22.35 -4.02 -8.49
C GLY A 227 21.75 -5.23 -7.76
N PHE A 228 20.67 -4.98 -7.02
CA PHE A 228 20.03 -5.94 -6.11
C PHE A 228 18.84 -6.67 -6.75
N ARG A 229 18.53 -6.40 -8.02
CA ARG A 229 17.39 -7.02 -8.73
C ARG A 229 17.44 -8.55 -8.72
N SER A 230 18.64 -9.10 -8.82
CA SER A 230 18.92 -10.54 -8.84
C SER A 230 18.72 -11.23 -7.48
N LEU A 231 18.69 -10.46 -6.39
CA LEU A 231 18.53 -10.95 -5.02
C LEU A 231 17.06 -11.13 -4.62
N ARG A 232 16.12 -10.60 -5.42
CA ARG A 232 14.68 -10.77 -5.20
C ARG A 232 14.26 -12.23 -5.35
N ARG A 233 13.37 -12.66 -4.47
CA ARG A 233 12.81 -14.02 -4.48
C ARG A 233 11.38 -14.10 -5.04
N LYS A 234 10.74 -12.95 -5.30
CA LYS A 234 9.36 -12.86 -5.84
C LYS A 234 8.37 -13.75 -5.07
N GLY A 235 8.40 -13.71 -3.74
CA GLY A 235 7.53 -14.53 -2.87
C GLY A 235 7.75 -16.05 -2.91
N LYS A 236 8.77 -16.56 -3.63
CA LYS A 236 8.98 -18.00 -3.78
C LYS A 236 9.56 -18.61 -2.50
N SER A 237 8.73 -19.33 -1.74
CA SER A 237 9.14 -20.05 -0.52
C SER A 237 10.13 -21.20 -0.80
N LYS A 238 10.10 -21.84 -1.98
CA LYS A 238 11.04 -22.92 -2.35
C LYS A 238 12.50 -22.46 -2.48
N THR A 239 12.75 -21.16 -2.57
CA THR A 239 14.10 -20.59 -2.54
C THR A 239 14.50 -20.14 -1.14
N GLU A 240 13.65 -20.37 -0.12
CA GLU A 240 14.00 -20.14 1.27
C GLU A 240 15.10 -21.10 1.65
N ASN A 241 16.23 -20.50 1.97
CA ASN A 241 17.44 -21.21 2.27
C ASN A 241 18.05 -20.70 3.55
N ASN A 242 17.32 -19.86 4.30
CA ASN A 242 17.77 -19.31 5.55
C ASN A 242 16.61 -19.15 6.55
N ASN A 243 16.98 -19.00 7.82
CA ASN A 243 16.02 -18.66 8.86
C ASN A 243 15.98 -17.16 9.14
N SER A 244 16.86 -16.38 8.51
CA SER A 244 17.04 -14.94 8.71
C SER A 244 15.93 -14.17 8.01
N LYS A 245 14.99 -13.62 8.79
CA LYS A 245 13.91 -12.79 8.25
C LYS A 245 14.39 -11.36 8.04
N ALA A 246 13.92 -10.74 6.97
CA ALA A 246 14.07 -9.32 6.78
C ALA A 246 13.15 -8.56 7.74
N LEU A 247 13.66 -7.50 8.35
CA LEU A 247 12.86 -6.48 9.01
C LEU A 247 12.75 -5.28 8.07
N THR A 248 11.54 -4.81 7.84
CA THR A 248 11.31 -3.64 7.01
C THR A 248 10.21 -2.78 7.59
N GLY A 249 10.26 -1.48 7.32
CA GLY A 249 9.21 -0.59 7.75
C GLY A 249 9.28 0.77 7.08
N ARG A 250 8.20 1.52 7.24
CA ARG A 250 8.05 2.87 6.71
C ARG A 250 7.23 3.73 7.66
N LEU A 251 7.59 5.00 7.70
CA LEU A 251 6.77 6.07 8.25
C LEU A 251 6.40 7.02 7.10
N GLY A 252 5.11 7.30 6.92
CA GLY A 252 4.61 8.28 5.97
C GLY A 252 4.02 9.48 6.69
N PHE A 253 4.50 10.68 6.37
CA PHE A 253 4.06 11.93 6.97
C PHE A 253 3.32 12.77 5.94
N THR A 254 2.06 13.10 6.23
CA THR A 254 1.33 14.12 5.50
C THR A 254 1.61 15.46 6.17
N LEU A 255 2.47 16.28 5.57
CA LEU A 255 2.89 17.58 6.12
C LEU A 255 1.90 18.71 5.76
N SER A 256 1.12 18.51 4.71
CA SER A 256 -0.03 19.31 4.27
C SER A 256 -0.86 18.49 3.27
N GLU A 257 -2.02 19.00 2.85
CA GLU A 257 -2.93 18.32 1.89
C GLU A 257 -2.22 17.76 0.65
N ASN A 258 -1.12 18.38 0.21
CA ASN A 258 -0.41 17.97 -1.00
C ASN A 258 1.09 17.69 -0.77
N THR A 259 1.59 17.70 0.47
CA THR A 259 3.02 17.42 0.73
C THR A 259 3.15 16.15 1.56
N GLN A 260 3.78 15.14 0.97
CA GLN A 260 4.02 13.85 1.60
C GLN A 260 5.53 13.60 1.73
N LEU A 261 5.95 13.10 2.89
CA LEU A 261 7.31 12.67 3.14
C LEU A 261 7.31 11.22 3.62
N GLY A 262 8.21 10.41 3.09
CA GLY A 262 8.41 9.02 3.50
C GLY A 262 9.78 8.80 4.13
N LEU A 263 9.83 8.00 5.18
CA LEU A 263 11.06 7.41 5.72
C LEU A 263 10.92 5.89 5.66
N SER A 264 11.87 5.21 5.02
CA SER A 264 11.84 3.76 4.87
C SER A 264 13.10 3.10 5.41
N TYR A 265 12.96 1.87 5.87
CA TYR A 265 14.02 1.04 6.42
C TYR A 265 13.87 -0.41 5.95
N TYR A 266 15.00 -1.04 5.67
CA TYR A 266 15.08 -2.47 5.39
C TYR A 266 16.39 -3.02 5.94
N SER A 267 16.34 -4.18 6.58
CA SER A 267 17.51 -4.94 6.98
C SER A 267 17.28 -6.44 6.80
N ALA A 268 18.24 -7.13 6.23
CA ALA A 268 18.20 -8.57 6.05
C ALA A 268 19.60 -9.15 5.93
N ASN A 269 19.77 -10.38 6.41
CA ASN A 269 20.88 -11.21 5.97
C ASN A 269 20.55 -11.77 4.58
N VAL A 270 21.22 -11.26 3.55
CA VAL A 270 21.01 -11.66 2.15
C VAL A 270 21.78 -12.91 1.78
N GLY A 271 22.43 -13.54 2.75
CA GLY A 271 23.21 -14.72 2.52
C GLY A 271 22.39 -16.00 2.33
N ALA A 272 22.70 -16.77 1.30
CA ALA A 272 22.19 -18.14 1.18
C ALA A 272 22.79 -19.09 2.23
N TYR A 273 22.01 -20.00 2.85
CA TYR A 273 22.51 -20.98 3.84
C TYR A 273 22.44 -22.46 3.43
N ASN A 274 22.00 -22.81 2.23
CA ASN A 274 21.91 -24.21 1.80
C ASN A 274 23.24 -24.82 1.32
N ALA A 275 23.28 -26.15 1.13
CA ALA A 275 24.44 -26.92 0.68
C ALA A 275 25.02 -26.51 -0.70
N ALA A 276 24.34 -25.62 -1.43
CA ALA A 276 24.83 -24.96 -2.65
C ALA A 276 25.43 -23.55 -2.36
N LYS A 277 25.85 -23.29 -1.12
CA LYS A 277 26.55 -22.05 -0.72
C LYS A 277 27.82 -21.90 -1.56
N VAL A 278 27.87 -20.84 -2.36
CA VAL A 278 29.10 -20.45 -3.05
C VAL A 278 30.04 -19.69 -2.11
N LEU A 279 29.51 -18.98 -1.10
CA LEU A 279 30.25 -18.34 -0.01
C LEU A 279 29.67 -18.73 1.35
N SER A 280 30.56 -18.89 2.33
CA SER A 280 30.23 -19.18 3.73
C SER A 280 30.38 -17.92 4.58
N GLY A 281 29.35 -17.61 5.38
CA GLY A 281 29.31 -16.49 6.31
C GLY A 281 28.08 -15.60 6.09
N ASP A 282 27.94 -14.57 6.91
CA ASP A 282 26.78 -13.67 6.90
C ASP A 282 27.01 -12.50 5.94
N ARG A 283 25.92 -12.00 5.34
CA ARG A 283 25.93 -10.83 4.44
C ARG A 283 24.76 -9.95 4.86
N ASP A 284 25.02 -9.01 5.76
CA ASP A 284 23.97 -8.22 6.39
C ASP A 284 23.79 -6.93 5.59
N MET A 285 22.65 -6.80 4.92
CA MET A 285 22.29 -5.61 4.17
C MET A 285 21.42 -4.72 5.04
N THR A 286 21.76 -3.43 5.10
CA THR A 286 20.92 -2.40 5.70
C THR A 286 20.67 -1.29 4.70
N MET A 287 19.44 -0.81 4.62
CA MET A 287 19.01 0.19 3.66
C MET A 287 18.06 1.19 4.32
N TYR A 288 18.29 2.46 4.04
CA TYR A 288 17.49 3.59 4.50
C TYR A 288 17.01 4.39 3.30
N GLY A 289 15.81 4.95 3.41
CA GLY A 289 15.21 5.74 2.35
C GLY A 289 14.51 6.99 2.86
N ILE A 290 14.60 8.06 2.08
CA ILE A 290 13.77 9.25 2.22
C ILE A 290 13.14 9.59 0.87
N ASP A 291 11.85 9.86 0.86
CA ASP A 291 11.14 10.35 -0.33
C ASP A 291 10.24 11.53 0.00
N ILE A 292 9.96 12.34 -1.01
CA ILE A 292 9.09 13.50 -0.91
C ILE A 292 8.30 13.67 -2.20
N GLU A 293 7.03 14.00 -2.06
CA GLU A 293 6.20 14.54 -3.14
C GLU A 293 5.58 15.86 -2.69
N ARG A 294 5.68 16.87 -3.55
CA ARG A 294 5.24 18.23 -3.24
C ARG A 294 4.92 19.03 -4.50
N PRO A 295 3.69 19.55 -4.64
CA PRO A 295 3.40 20.65 -5.53
C PRO A 295 4.15 21.91 -5.08
N ILE A 296 4.94 22.46 -5.99
CA ILE A 296 5.61 23.75 -5.81
C ILE A 296 4.59 24.88 -6.03
N ASN A 297 3.68 24.69 -6.98
CA ASN A 297 2.54 25.55 -7.28
C ASN A 297 1.50 24.75 -8.10
N ASN A 298 0.40 25.40 -8.50
CA ASN A 298 -0.72 24.78 -9.23
C ASN A 298 -0.36 24.18 -10.62
N LYS A 299 0.88 24.32 -11.09
CA LYS A 299 1.35 23.78 -12.37
C LYS A 299 2.58 22.91 -12.27
N LEU A 300 3.31 22.95 -11.16
CA LEU A 300 4.61 22.32 -11.04
C LEU A 300 4.64 21.43 -9.82
N ASP A 301 4.84 20.14 -10.06
CA ASP A 301 4.97 19.11 -9.04
C ASP A 301 6.41 18.61 -8.98
N PHE A 302 6.91 18.41 -7.77
CA PHE A 302 8.21 17.81 -7.51
C PHE A 302 8.03 16.47 -6.80
N GLN A 303 8.80 15.48 -7.25
CA GLN A 303 8.97 14.22 -6.54
C GLN A 303 10.45 13.87 -6.49
N GLY A 304 10.91 13.29 -5.40
CA GLY A 304 12.28 12.83 -5.28
C GLY A 304 12.44 11.78 -4.21
N GLU A 305 13.51 11.00 -4.34
CA GLU A 305 13.82 9.90 -3.44
C GLU A 305 15.34 9.76 -3.35
N TYR A 306 15.83 9.44 -2.16
CA TYR A 306 17.21 9.11 -1.90
C TYR A 306 17.27 7.87 -1.01
N ILE A 307 18.03 6.88 -1.47
CA ILE A 307 18.26 5.63 -0.77
C ILE A 307 19.76 5.49 -0.53
N TRP A 308 20.13 5.03 0.65
CA TRP A 308 21.51 4.70 0.98
C TRP A 308 21.57 3.51 1.93
N GLY A 309 22.71 2.85 1.97
CA GLY A 309 22.90 1.70 2.82
C GLY A 309 24.26 1.06 2.64
N ASP A 310 24.39 -0.09 3.26
CA ASP A 310 25.60 -0.89 3.29
C ASP A 310 25.27 -2.38 3.20
N VAL A 311 26.27 -3.14 2.75
CA VAL A 311 26.29 -4.59 2.86
C VAL A 311 27.53 -4.99 3.62
N ASP A 312 27.33 -5.46 4.84
CA ASP A 312 28.37 -5.98 5.71
C ASP A 312 28.70 -7.44 5.38
N LEU A 313 29.91 -7.67 4.88
CA LEU A 313 30.38 -8.98 4.45
C LEU A 313 31.15 -9.68 5.58
N ASN A 314 30.42 -10.49 6.36
CA ASN A 314 30.98 -11.32 7.43
C ASN A 314 31.40 -12.71 6.88
N ILE A 315 32.26 -12.72 5.87
CA ILE A 315 32.72 -13.93 5.15
C ILE A 315 34.24 -14.09 5.20
N ALA A 316 34.74 -15.33 5.18
CA ALA A 316 36.17 -15.65 5.31
C ALA A 316 37.01 -15.41 4.02
N THR A 317 36.50 -14.61 3.08
CA THR A 317 37.06 -14.43 1.73
C THR A 317 37.42 -12.97 1.49
N GLY A 318 38.33 -12.68 0.55
CA GLY A 318 38.85 -11.33 0.25
C GLY A 318 37.89 -10.36 -0.43
N PHE A 319 36.60 -10.40 -0.07
CA PHE A 319 35.62 -9.36 -0.40
C PHE A 319 35.52 -8.39 0.76
N ASN A 320 35.24 -7.13 0.47
CA ASN A 320 35.06 -6.09 1.47
C ASN A 320 33.58 -5.71 1.56
N SER A 321 33.11 -5.35 2.77
CA SER A 321 31.86 -4.62 2.92
C SER A 321 31.84 -3.39 2.00
N TYR A 322 30.65 -2.99 1.57
CA TYR A 322 30.49 -1.85 0.68
C TYR A 322 29.23 -1.05 0.97
N ASP A 323 29.33 0.23 0.67
CA ASP A 323 28.19 1.14 0.71
C ASP A 323 27.51 1.17 -0.67
N PHE A 324 26.26 1.59 -0.70
CA PHE A 324 25.55 1.90 -1.93
C PHE A 324 24.63 3.10 -1.69
N SER A 325 24.35 3.85 -2.76
CA SER A 325 23.42 4.98 -2.68
C SER A 325 22.87 5.35 -4.05
N GLY A 326 21.68 5.94 -4.07
CA GLY A 326 21.14 6.51 -5.29
C GLY A 326 20.00 7.47 -5.03
N TRP A 327 19.75 8.37 -5.96
CA TRP A 327 18.66 9.34 -5.90
C TRP A 327 18.03 9.55 -7.26
N TYR A 328 16.80 10.05 -7.24
CA TYR A 328 16.23 10.75 -8.39
C TYR A 328 15.47 12.00 -7.94
N ALA A 329 15.35 12.95 -8.85
CA ALA A 329 14.53 14.14 -8.73
C ALA A 329 13.75 14.31 -10.04
N GLN A 330 12.44 14.50 -9.94
CA GLN A 330 11.56 14.67 -11.09
C GLN A 330 10.64 15.87 -10.92
N LEU A 331 10.53 16.64 -11.99
CA LEU A 331 9.65 17.79 -12.13
C LEU A 331 8.59 17.49 -13.17
N ASN A 332 7.33 17.71 -12.82
CA ASN A 332 6.18 17.55 -13.72
C ASN A 332 5.52 18.92 -13.90
N TYR A 333 5.47 19.44 -15.12
CA TYR A 333 4.90 20.75 -15.44
C TYR A 333 3.64 20.64 -16.31
N ILE A 334 2.52 21.20 -15.85
CA ILE A 334 1.25 21.25 -16.57
C ILE A 334 1.30 22.29 -17.69
N LEU A 335 1.13 21.83 -18.93
CA LEU A 335 1.25 22.65 -20.14
C LEU A 335 -0.06 23.35 -20.52
N ASP A 336 -1.22 22.78 -20.18
CA ASP A 336 -2.52 23.26 -20.61
C ASP A 336 -3.50 23.46 -19.45
N LYS A 337 -4.56 24.24 -19.67
CA LYS A 337 -5.56 24.56 -18.63
C LYS A 337 -6.42 23.38 -18.21
N ASN A 338 -6.53 22.35 -19.06
CA ASN A 338 -7.34 21.17 -18.77
C ASN A 338 -6.49 20.04 -18.16
N GLU A 339 -5.21 20.33 -17.84
CA GLU A 339 -4.27 19.40 -17.22
C GLU A 339 -4.04 18.10 -17.99
N LYS A 340 -4.31 18.11 -19.29
CA LYS A 340 -4.17 16.94 -20.16
C LYS A 340 -2.74 16.70 -20.58
N TYR A 341 -1.91 17.72 -20.62
CA TYR A 341 -0.53 17.63 -21.09
C TYR A 341 0.45 18.02 -19.99
N ARG A 342 1.45 17.18 -19.77
CA ARG A 342 2.55 17.50 -18.85
C ARG A 342 3.89 17.33 -19.55
N ALA A 343 4.81 18.27 -19.32
CA ALA A 343 6.23 18.11 -19.61
C ALA A 343 6.92 17.58 -18.36
N ILE A 344 7.85 16.65 -18.52
CA ILE A 344 8.53 15.97 -17.42
C ILE A 344 10.04 16.04 -17.62
N LEU A 345 10.76 16.34 -16.55
CA LEU A 345 12.21 16.19 -16.46
C LEU A 345 12.51 15.32 -15.26
N ARG A 346 13.27 14.24 -15.46
CA ARG A 346 13.87 13.45 -14.37
C ARG A 346 15.38 13.46 -14.48
N LEU A 347 16.04 13.67 -13.35
CA LEU A 347 17.47 13.47 -13.15
C LEU A 347 17.65 12.39 -12.09
N GLY A 348 18.69 11.58 -12.21
CA GLY A 348 19.02 10.60 -11.19
C GLY A 348 20.45 10.12 -11.29
N ALA A 349 20.94 9.56 -10.20
CA ALA A 349 22.20 8.85 -10.18
C ALA A 349 22.19 7.77 -9.11
N GLU A 350 22.88 6.67 -9.36
CA GLU A 350 23.12 5.64 -8.37
C GLU A 350 24.51 5.02 -8.51
N ASP A 351 24.97 4.47 -7.39
CA ASP A 351 26.20 3.71 -7.25
C ASP A 351 25.87 2.50 -6.36
N THR A 352 25.95 1.30 -6.95
CA THR A 352 25.60 0.04 -6.28
C THR A 352 26.74 -0.57 -5.47
N ALA A 353 27.94 0.02 -5.48
CA ALA A 353 29.18 -0.55 -4.95
C ALA A 353 30.23 0.49 -4.57
N LYS A 354 29.82 1.50 -3.81
CA LYS A 354 30.61 2.69 -3.54
C LYS A 354 31.97 2.36 -2.93
N GLY A 355 33.02 2.81 -3.62
CA GLY A 355 34.40 2.68 -3.15
C GLY A 355 35.04 1.31 -3.35
N LEU A 356 34.33 0.30 -3.85
CA LEU A 356 34.93 -0.97 -4.26
C LEU A 356 35.38 -0.96 -5.72
N ASP A 357 34.65 -0.27 -6.58
CA ASP A 357 35.01 0.07 -7.94
C ASP A 357 34.15 1.24 -8.44
N ASN A 358 34.38 1.71 -9.67
CA ASN A 358 33.45 2.61 -10.35
C ASN A 358 32.38 1.81 -11.13
N LYS A 359 32.09 0.54 -10.74
CA LYS A 359 31.13 -0.30 -11.47
C LYS A 359 29.75 -0.14 -10.84
N GLY A 360 28.75 0.01 -11.69
CA GLY A 360 27.37 0.20 -11.22
C GLY A 360 26.98 1.66 -11.04
N ASP A 361 27.90 2.59 -11.33
CA ASP A 361 27.59 4.01 -11.47
C ASP A 361 26.71 4.23 -12.70
N ILE A 362 25.55 4.83 -12.50
CA ILE A 362 24.65 5.22 -13.58
C ILE A 362 24.17 6.65 -13.29
N GLU A 363 24.21 7.49 -14.31
CA GLU A 363 23.56 8.80 -14.32
C GLU A 363 22.45 8.78 -15.37
N GLU A 364 21.24 9.22 -15.00
CA GLU A 364 20.10 9.31 -15.91
C GLU A 364 19.61 10.75 -16.05
N THR A 365 19.23 11.10 -17.29
CA THR A 365 18.45 12.29 -17.61
C THR A 365 17.33 11.89 -18.55
N VAL A 366 16.09 12.14 -18.15
CA VAL A 366 14.90 11.77 -18.92
C VAL A 366 14.05 13.01 -19.18
N PHE A 367 13.69 13.22 -20.43
CA PHE A 367 12.72 14.22 -20.83
C PHE A 367 11.48 13.51 -21.36
N GLY A 368 10.32 13.89 -20.86
CA GLY A 368 9.05 13.29 -21.24
C GLY A 368 7.98 14.32 -21.55
N ILE A 369 7.03 13.91 -22.38
CA ILE A 369 5.71 14.53 -22.48
C ILE A 369 4.67 13.45 -22.30
N ASN A 370 3.61 13.75 -21.55
CA ASN A 370 2.46 12.87 -21.47
C ASN A 370 1.16 13.58 -21.87
N TYR A 371 0.20 12.77 -22.31
CA TYR A 371 -1.14 13.17 -22.67
C TYR A 371 -2.17 12.27 -21.96
N ARG A 372 -3.06 12.87 -21.18
CA ARG A 372 -4.13 12.22 -20.44
C ARG A 372 -5.48 12.63 -21.03
N PRO A 373 -6.09 11.82 -21.92
CA PRO A 373 -7.42 12.14 -22.46
C PRO A 373 -8.51 12.12 -21.38
N ASN A 374 -8.33 11.29 -20.34
CA ASN A 374 -9.17 11.13 -19.15
C ASN A 374 -8.29 10.74 -17.94
N SER A 375 -8.88 10.53 -16.76
CA SER A 375 -8.16 10.19 -15.51
C SER A 375 -7.47 8.81 -15.54
N ASN A 376 -7.97 7.88 -16.35
CA ASN A 376 -7.58 6.48 -16.32
C ASN A 376 -6.51 6.15 -17.35
N THR A 377 -6.43 6.91 -18.44
CA THR A 377 -5.58 6.63 -19.60
C THR A 377 -4.48 7.67 -19.75
N VAL A 378 -3.27 7.22 -20.09
CA VAL A 378 -2.13 8.08 -20.41
C VAL A 378 -1.34 7.57 -21.60
N TYR A 379 -0.92 8.51 -22.44
CA TYR A 379 0.05 8.32 -23.50
C TYR A 379 1.33 9.03 -23.10
N LYS A 380 2.49 8.40 -23.25
CA LYS A 380 3.78 8.95 -22.85
C LYS A 380 4.76 8.84 -23.99
N ALA A 381 5.53 9.89 -24.21
CA ALA A 381 6.67 9.88 -25.11
C ALA A 381 7.87 10.46 -24.36
N GLU A 382 8.96 9.72 -24.31
CA GLU A 382 10.12 10.09 -23.50
C GLU A 382 11.43 9.73 -24.19
N TYR A 383 12.46 10.50 -23.91
CA TYR A 383 13.82 10.25 -24.33
C TYR A 383 14.72 10.17 -23.11
N HIS A 384 15.52 9.13 -23.08
CA HIS A 384 16.46 8.80 -22.02
C HIS A 384 17.88 9.03 -22.49
N TRP A 385 18.65 9.75 -21.68
CA TRP A 385 20.10 9.83 -21.73
C TRP A 385 20.66 9.13 -20.51
N GLU A 386 21.51 8.13 -20.73
CA GLU A 386 22.06 7.30 -19.67
C GLU A 386 23.56 7.16 -19.87
N ASP A 387 24.33 7.69 -18.91
CA ASP A 387 25.75 7.39 -18.80
C ASP A 387 25.93 6.32 -17.73
N SER A 388 26.72 5.30 -18.04
CA SER A 388 26.81 4.11 -17.21
C SER A 388 28.24 3.59 -17.23
N ASN A 389 28.87 3.50 -16.07
CA ASN A 389 30.17 2.90 -15.94
C ASN A 389 30.01 1.42 -15.55
N VAL A 390 29.69 0.59 -16.54
CA VAL A 390 29.43 -0.85 -16.35
C VAL A 390 30.16 -1.66 -17.42
N ASN A 391 30.99 -2.61 -16.98
CA ASN A 391 31.82 -3.46 -17.85
C ASN A 391 31.06 -4.61 -18.54
N THR A 392 29.73 -4.62 -18.50
CA THR A 392 28.94 -5.56 -19.31
C THR A 392 28.44 -4.86 -20.56
N ALA A 393 28.76 -5.41 -21.73
CA ALA A 393 28.29 -4.91 -23.04
C ALA A 393 26.76 -4.81 -23.14
N ALA A 394 26.01 -5.43 -22.22
CA ALA A 394 24.55 -5.39 -22.12
C ALA A 394 23.98 -4.13 -21.44
N LYS A 395 24.80 -3.32 -20.75
CA LYS A 395 24.37 -2.08 -20.09
C LYS A 395 25.05 -0.80 -20.61
N ALA A 396 26.01 -0.92 -21.54
CA ALA A 396 26.74 0.23 -22.06
C ALA A 396 25.89 1.09 -23.01
N ASN A 397 25.47 2.27 -22.53
CA ASN A 397 24.65 3.27 -23.23
C ASN A 397 23.28 2.74 -23.66
N ASN A 398 22.29 3.00 -22.80
CA ASN A 398 20.88 2.72 -23.06
C ASN A 398 20.15 4.01 -23.46
N ASP A 399 20.80 4.92 -24.18
CA ASP A 399 20.11 6.10 -24.72
C ASP A 399 18.98 5.66 -25.65
N GLY A 400 17.85 6.35 -25.60
CA GLY A 400 16.84 6.19 -26.63
C GLY A 400 15.44 6.63 -26.27
N PHE A 401 14.54 6.29 -27.18
CA PHE A 401 13.16 6.72 -27.15
C PHE A 401 12.25 5.61 -26.63
N VAL A 402 11.31 5.99 -25.77
CA VAL A 402 10.23 5.14 -25.31
C VAL A 402 8.90 5.83 -25.55
N PHE A 403 7.93 5.08 -26.05
CA PHE A 403 6.54 5.50 -26.13
C PHE A 403 5.68 4.47 -25.40
N SER A 404 4.68 4.90 -24.66
CA SER A 404 3.75 3.98 -24.01
C SER A 404 2.33 4.48 -23.96
N VAL A 405 1.41 3.54 -23.78
CA VAL A 405 0.02 3.80 -23.42
C VAL A 405 -0.34 2.90 -22.26
N ALA A 406 -0.93 3.47 -21.21
CA ALA A 406 -1.41 2.73 -20.05
C ALA A 406 -2.83 3.15 -19.70
N THR A 407 -3.68 2.20 -19.30
CA THR A 407 -5.05 2.50 -18.86
C THR A 407 -5.54 1.58 -17.75
N TYR A 408 -6.21 2.14 -16.75
CA TYR A 408 -7.05 1.39 -15.81
C TYR A 408 -8.35 0.92 -16.47
N PHE A 409 -8.92 -0.18 -15.97
CA PHE A 409 -10.23 -0.71 -16.36
C PHE A 409 -11.07 -1.21 -15.18
#